data_AF-A0A3B9K9C7-F1
#
_entry.id   AF-A0A3B9K9C7-F1
#
_cell.length_a   1.000
_cell.length_b   1.000
_cell.length_c   1.000
_cell.angle_alpha   90.00
_cell.angle_beta   90.00
_cell.angle_gamma   90.00
#
_symmetry.space_group_name_H-M   'P 1'
#
loop_
_entity.id
_entity.type
_entity.pdbx_description
1 polymer ?
#
loop_
_entity_poly.entity_id
_entity_poly.type
_entity_poly.pdbx_seq_one_letter_code
_entity_poly.pdbx_strand_id
1 'polypeptide(L)'
;ILAHSGDTPHNTITPIARRRGSLYELDLVLRNNRTTEEYPLGIFHPHQELHHIKKENIGLIEVMGLAVLPARLLGEMESLKAAILAGKDISQIPELSSHAAWAEEILEKYPEYRPENVSGQDKDNLSQIIEKEIGIVFSKVLEHCGVFPDTASGREHFDRFIHTVNSQQEE
;
A
#
# COMPACT_ATOMS: atom_id res chain seq x y z
N ILE A 1 4.91 -0.53 -20.65
CA ILE A 1 4.27 0.68 -20.08
C ILE A 1 4.01 1.63 -21.24
N LEU A 2 2.78 2.14 -21.41
CA LEU A 2 2.45 3.06 -22.51
C LEU A 2 2.57 4.52 -22.04
N ALA A 3 3.19 5.36 -22.88
CA ALA A 3 3.31 6.79 -22.61
C ALA A 3 2.01 7.56 -22.91
N HIS A 4 1.22 7.11 -23.90
CA HIS A 4 -0.01 7.77 -24.34
C HIS A 4 -1.12 6.77 -24.66
N SER A 5 -2.38 7.25 -24.57
CA SER A 5 -3.55 6.63 -25.21
C SER A 5 -4.21 7.70 -26.09
N GLY A 6 -4.08 7.57 -27.41
CA GLY A 6 -4.38 8.69 -28.32
C GLY A 6 -3.50 9.89 -27.95
N ASP A 7 -4.14 11.04 -27.71
CA ASP A 7 -3.45 12.28 -27.32
C ASP A 7 -3.27 12.44 -25.80
N THR A 8 -3.70 11.47 -24.99
CA THR A 8 -3.63 11.57 -23.52
C THR A 8 -2.27 11.07 -23.02
N PRO A 9 -1.41 11.93 -22.44
CA PRO A 9 -0.16 11.50 -21.80
C PRO A 9 -0.43 10.86 -20.44
N HIS A 10 0.35 9.83 -20.10
CA HIS A 10 0.18 9.06 -18.87
C HIS A 10 1.35 9.16 -17.90
N ASN A 11 2.57 9.36 -18.40
CA ASN A 11 3.77 9.34 -17.60
C ASN A 11 3.96 10.68 -16.89
N THR A 12 4.32 10.62 -15.61
CA THR A 12 4.81 11.78 -14.86
C THR A 12 5.91 11.35 -13.91
N ILE A 13 6.66 12.30 -13.38
CA ILE A 13 7.70 12.05 -12.37
C ILE A 13 7.48 12.98 -11.19
N THR A 14 7.83 12.53 -9.99
CA THR A 14 7.92 13.39 -8.82
C THR A 14 9.36 13.41 -8.32
N PRO A 15 10.11 14.49 -8.61
CA PRO A 15 11.48 14.63 -8.15
C PRO A 15 11.52 15.04 -6.68
N ILE A 16 12.39 14.41 -5.90
CA ILE A 16 12.68 14.79 -4.51
C ILE A 16 14.14 15.22 -4.46
N ALA A 17 14.36 16.53 -4.43
CA ALA A 17 15.69 17.12 -4.38
C ALA A 17 16.15 17.35 -2.95
N ARG A 18 17.38 16.95 -2.63
CA ARG A 18 18.03 17.28 -1.36
C ARG A 18 19.48 17.68 -1.58
N ARG A 19 20.06 18.41 -0.63
CA ARG A 19 21.49 18.72 -0.60
C ARG A 19 22.18 17.82 0.42
N ARG A 20 23.15 17.01 -0.02
CA ARG A 20 24.01 16.19 0.85
C ARG A 20 25.44 16.73 0.78
N GLY A 21 25.82 17.51 1.80
CA GLY A 21 27.10 18.22 1.81
C GLY A 21 27.20 19.23 0.66
N SER A 22 28.19 19.06 -0.22
CA SER A 22 28.38 19.90 -1.41
C SER A 22 27.58 19.45 -2.64
N LEU A 23 26.96 18.26 -2.61
CA LEU A 23 26.28 17.67 -3.76
C LEU A 23 24.75 17.79 -3.65
N TYR A 24 24.09 17.76 -4.80
CA TYR A 24 22.64 17.57 -4.90
C TYR A 24 22.34 16.10 -5.17
N GLU A 25 21.35 15.56 -4.46
CA GLU A 25 20.76 14.26 -4.73
C GLU A 25 19.32 14.45 -5.19
N LEU A 26 18.91 13.67 -6.18
CA LEU A 26 17.57 13.71 -6.74
C LEU A 26 17.02 12.29 -6.81
N ASP A 27 16.02 12.01 -5.99
CA ASP A 27 15.26 10.77 -6.12
C ASP A 27 14.12 11.01 -7.10
N LEU A 28 13.97 10.13 -8.09
CA LEU A 28 12.93 10.23 -9.10
C LEU A 28 11.87 9.17 -8.88
N VAL A 29 10.69 9.62 -8.47
CA VAL A 29 9.51 8.75 -8.37
C VAL A 29 8.83 8.69 -9.73
N LEU A 30 8.88 7.55 -10.38
CA LEU A 30 8.17 7.31 -11.64
C LEU A 30 6.68 7.10 -11.35
N ARG A 31 5.82 7.69 -12.17
CA ARG A 31 4.36 7.58 -12.06
C ARG A 31 3.73 7.37 -13.42
N ASN A 32 2.60 6.69 -13.44
CA ASN A 32 1.81 6.48 -14.64
C ASN A 32 0.31 6.49 -14.28
N ASN A 33 -0.45 7.36 -14.94
CA ASN A 33 -1.87 7.61 -14.63
C ASN A 33 -2.84 6.75 -15.47
N ARG A 34 -2.36 5.67 -16.10
CA ARG A 34 -3.24 4.81 -16.90
C ARG A 34 -4.28 4.14 -16.01
N THR A 35 -5.48 4.01 -16.56
CA THR A 35 -6.59 3.27 -15.98
C THR A 35 -7.04 2.17 -16.95
N THR A 36 -7.80 1.21 -16.43
CA THR A 36 -8.56 0.22 -17.21
C THR A 36 -9.97 0.11 -16.63
N GLU A 37 -10.87 -0.64 -17.29
CA GLU A 37 -12.17 -0.96 -16.70
C GLU A 37 -12.04 -1.72 -15.37
N GLU A 38 -11.02 -2.59 -15.27
CA GLU A 38 -10.68 -3.33 -14.04
C GLU A 38 -10.10 -2.42 -12.95
N TYR A 39 -9.25 -1.46 -13.33
CA TYR A 39 -8.59 -0.52 -12.42
C TYR A 39 -8.96 0.94 -12.75
N PRO A 40 -10.21 1.36 -12.42
CA PRO A 40 -10.70 2.69 -12.78
C PRO A 40 -10.01 3.81 -12.01
N LEU A 41 -9.44 3.51 -10.84
CA LEU A 41 -8.65 4.47 -10.04
C LEU A 41 -7.18 4.55 -10.47
N GLY A 42 -6.73 3.65 -11.35
CA GLY A 42 -5.34 3.61 -11.83
C GLY A 42 -4.76 2.21 -11.75
N ILE A 43 -4.03 1.82 -12.80
CA ILE A 43 -3.25 0.57 -12.84
C ILE A 43 -2.18 0.59 -11.73
N PHE A 44 -1.59 1.76 -11.47
CA PHE A 44 -0.51 2.00 -10.50
C PHE A 44 -1.02 2.69 -9.22
N HIS A 45 -2.15 2.22 -8.71
CA HIS A 45 -2.85 2.73 -7.52
C HIS A 45 -3.17 1.54 -6.60
N PRO A 46 -3.37 1.71 -5.27
CA PRO A 46 -3.94 0.63 -4.45
C PRO A 46 -5.18 0.03 -5.11
N HIS A 47 -5.23 -1.29 -5.25
CA HIS A 47 -6.42 -1.96 -5.82
C HIS A 47 -7.46 -2.23 -4.74
N GLN A 48 -8.67 -2.55 -5.20
CA GLN A 48 -9.92 -2.54 -4.45
C GLN A 48 -9.85 -3.38 -3.16
N GLU A 49 -9.16 -4.51 -3.21
CA GLU A 49 -8.98 -5.43 -2.08
C GLU A 49 -8.18 -4.81 -0.92
N LEU A 50 -7.36 -3.79 -1.17
CA LEU A 50 -6.53 -3.11 -0.14
C LEU A 50 -7.16 -1.82 0.39
N HIS A 51 -8.29 -1.38 -0.19
CA HIS A 51 -8.92 -0.09 0.16
C HIS A 51 -9.44 -0.02 1.59
N HIS A 52 -9.63 -1.16 2.25
CA HIS A 52 -10.00 -1.21 3.66
C HIS A 52 -8.95 -0.51 4.54
N ILE A 53 -7.65 -0.68 4.23
CA ILE A 53 -6.55 0.06 4.89
C ILE A 53 -6.23 1.36 4.14
N LYS A 54 -5.89 1.29 2.84
CA LYS A 54 -5.38 2.45 2.10
C LYS A 54 -6.04 2.55 0.73
N LYS A 55 -6.86 3.59 0.57
CA LYS A 55 -7.54 3.91 -0.70
C LYS A 55 -6.98 5.16 -1.36
N GLU A 56 -6.41 6.06 -0.56
CA GLU A 56 -5.88 7.33 -1.01
C GLU A 56 -4.60 7.14 -1.83
N ASN A 57 -4.27 8.14 -2.66
CA ASN A 57 -3.05 8.13 -3.46
C ASN A 57 -1.80 7.99 -2.58
N ILE A 58 -0.76 7.38 -3.15
CA ILE A 58 0.56 7.28 -2.52
C ILE A 58 1.28 8.62 -2.59
N GLY A 59 1.58 9.17 -1.42
CA GLY A 59 2.28 10.44 -1.24
C GLY A 59 3.79 10.29 -1.23
N LEU A 60 4.48 11.41 -0.99
CA LEU A 60 5.95 11.44 -0.93
C LEU A 60 6.50 10.60 0.22
N ILE A 61 5.83 10.59 1.37
CA ILE A 61 6.26 9.86 2.56
C ILE A 61 6.23 8.37 2.28
N GLU A 62 5.19 7.90 1.62
CA GLU A 62 5.02 6.50 1.27
C GLU A 62 6.02 6.01 0.23
N VAL A 63 6.32 6.83 -0.77
CA VAL A 63 7.37 6.50 -1.75
C VAL A 63 8.76 6.43 -1.11
N MET A 64 8.99 7.15 -0.03
CA MET A 64 10.26 7.06 0.73
C MET A 64 10.34 5.82 1.63
N GLY A 65 9.38 4.90 1.56
CA GLY A 65 9.37 3.65 2.32
C GLY A 65 8.81 3.78 3.74
N LEU A 66 8.14 4.88 4.05
CA LEU A 66 7.38 5.04 5.29
C LEU A 66 5.89 4.74 5.04
N ALA A 67 5.09 4.54 6.08
CA ALA A 67 3.64 4.41 5.94
C ALA A 67 2.95 5.47 6.78
N VAL A 68 2.02 6.21 6.17
CA VAL A 68 1.15 7.15 6.89
C VAL A 68 -0.21 6.49 7.06
N LEU A 69 -0.55 6.15 8.29
CA LEU A 69 -1.86 5.61 8.61
C LEU A 69 -2.94 6.70 8.43
N PRO A 70 -3.98 6.47 7.62
CA PRO A 70 -5.12 7.39 7.53
C PRO A 70 -5.72 7.64 8.91
N ALA A 71 -6.04 8.91 9.22
CA ALA A 71 -6.57 9.30 10.53
C ALA A 71 -7.83 8.52 10.93
N ARG A 72 -8.68 8.15 9.95
CA ARG A 72 -9.87 7.31 10.16
C ARG A 72 -9.54 5.94 10.76
N LEU A 73 -8.41 5.34 10.36
CA LEU A 73 -8.04 3.99 10.80
C LEU A 73 -7.70 3.95 12.29
N LEU A 74 -7.29 5.05 12.90
CA LEU A 74 -7.01 5.05 14.34
C LEU A 74 -8.26 4.62 15.14
N GLY A 75 -9.41 5.22 14.84
CA GLY A 75 -10.67 4.87 15.49
C GLY A 75 -11.16 3.48 15.08
N GLU A 76 -11.10 3.17 13.78
CA GLU A 76 -11.54 1.88 13.25
C GLU A 76 -10.73 0.70 13.85
N MET A 77 -9.41 0.84 14.01
CA MET A 77 -8.54 -0.20 14.58
C MET A 77 -8.74 -0.37 16.09
N GLU A 78 -9.01 0.69 16.85
CA GLU A 78 -9.39 0.54 18.26
C GLU A 78 -10.71 -0.22 18.40
N SER A 79 -11.72 0.13 17.59
CA SER A 79 -13.01 -0.58 17.57
C SER A 79 -12.85 -2.05 17.14
N LEU A 80 -12.01 -2.32 16.14
CA LEU A 80 -11.71 -3.68 15.68
C LEU A 80 -11.08 -4.52 16.79
N LYS A 81 -10.03 -4.00 17.43
CA LYS A 81 -9.36 -4.69 18.56
C LYS A 81 -10.32 -4.97 19.71
N ALA A 82 -11.16 -3.99 20.07
CA ALA A 82 -12.16 -4.15 21.12
C ALA A 82 -13.21 -5.22 20.77
N ALA A 83 -13.66 -5.27 19.51
CA ALA A 83 -14.61 -6.27 19.04
C ALA A 83 -14.02 -7.68 19.05
N ILE A 84 -12.77 -7.84 18.59
CA ILE A 84 -12.03 -9.11 18.64
C ILE A 84 -11.91 -9.60 20.09
N LEU A 85 -11.43 -8.75 21.01
CA LEU A 85 -11.27 -9.11 22.43
C LEU A 85 -12.59 -9.44 23.14
N ALA A 86 -13.70 -8.89 22.65
CA ALA A 86 -15.04 -9.20 23.14
C ALA A 86 -15.66 -10.45 22.49
N GLY A 87 -14.95 -11.12 21.58
CA GLY A 87 -15.44 -12.30 20.85
C GLY A 87 -16.64 -12.00 19.95
N LYS A 88 -16.75 -10.78 19.42
CA LYS A 88 -17.86 -10.36 18.56
C LYS A 88 -17.61 -10.74 17.11
N ASP A 89 -18.68 -11.02 16.39
CA ASP A 89 -18.66 -11.13 14.93
C ASP A 89 -18.48 -9.75 14.29
N ILE A 90 -17.33 -9.53 13.65
CA ILE A 90 -16.96 -8.25 13.01
C ILE A 90 -17.90 -7.91 11.84
N SER A 91 -18.42 -8.91 11.14
CA SER A 91 -19.32 -8.71 10.00
C SER A 91 -20.65 -8.05 10.40
N GLN A 92 -21.02 -8.16 11.69
CA GLN A 92 -22.24 -7.59 12.25
C GLN A 92 -22.05 -6.17 12.80
N ILE A 93 -20.84 -5.59 12.67
CA ILE A 93 -20.50 -4.25 13.17
C ILE A 93 -20.40 -3.32 11.95
N PRO A 94 -21.40 -2.46 11.68
CA PRO A 94 -21.47 -1.66 10.45
C PRO A 94 -20.22 -0.81 10.18
N GLU A 95 -19.64 -0.20 11.22
CA GLU A 95 -18.43 0.62 11.13
C GLU A 95 -17.15 -0.17 10.83
N LEU A 96 -17.17 -1.49 11.01
CA LEU A 96 -16.06 -2.40 10.71
C LEU A 96 -16.29 -3.26 9.47
N SER A 97 -17.40 -3.05 8.77
CA SER A 97 -17.80 -3.88 7.61
C SER A 97 -16.72 -3.94 6.51
N SER A 98 -15.97 -2.85 6.28
CA SER A 98 -14.85 -2.84 5.32
C SER A 98 -13.68 -3.72 5.74
N HIS A 99 -13.54 -4.02 7.03
CA HIS A 99 -12.43 -4.80 7.60
C HIS A 99 -12.81 -6.25 7.87
N ALA A 100 -14.09 -6.64 7.76
CA ALA A 100 -14.56 -7.94 8.22
C ALA A 100 -13.84 -9.12 7.54
N ALA A 101 -13.64 -9.05 6.22
CA ALA A 101 -12.92 -10.10 5.48
C ALA A 101 -11.45 -10.19 5.91
N TRP A 102 -10.78 -9.03 6.05
CA TRP A 102 -9.40 -8.96 6.51
C TRP A 102 -9.25 -9.42 7.97
N ALA A 103 -10.22 -9.11 8.84
CA ALA A 103 -10.26 -9.58 10.20
C ALA A 103 -10.38 -11.11 10.27
N GLU A 104 -11.18 -11.74 9.40
CA GLU A 104 -11.25 -13.21 9.34
C GLU A 104 -9.90 -13.82 8.93
N GLU A 105 -9.20 -13.25 7.92
CA GLU A 105 -7.86 -13.69 7.54
C GLU A 105 -6.86 -13.59 8.72
N ILE A 106 -6.99 -12.56 9.55
CA ILE A 106 -6.18 -12.42 10.77
C ILE A 106 -6.53 -13.52 11.76
N LEU A 107 -7.81 -13.77 12.02
CA LEU A 107 -8.26 -14.80 12.97
C LEU A 107 -7.94 -16.23 12.53
N GLU A 108 -7.78 -16.48 11.23
CA GLU A 108 -7.22 -17.72 10.70
C GLU A 108 -5.73 -17.88 11.03
N LYS A 109 -4.95 -16.80 10.94
CA LYS A 109 -3.50 -16.80 11.25
C LYS A 109 -3.21 -16.84 12.75
N TYR A 110 -4.07 -16.23 13.56
CA TYR A 110 -3.92 -16.10 15.02
C TYR A 110 -5.16 -16.67 15.74
N PRO A 111 -5.32 -18.01 15.74
CA PRO A 111 -6.53 -18.68 16.24
C PRO A 111 -6.81 -18.47 17.73
N GLU A 112 -5.81 -18.03 18.52
CA GLU A 112 -5.96 -17.64 19.92
C GLU A 112 -6.88 -16.41 20.11
N TYR A 113 -7.08 -15.61 19.07
CA TYR A 113 -7.99 -14.44 19.09
C TYR A 113 -9.38 -14.75 18.54
N ARG A 114 -9.68 -16.00 18.15
CA ARG A 114 -11.04 -16.41 17.76
C ARG A 114 -12.01 -16.30 18.95
N PRO A 115 -13.31 -16.05 18.70
CA PRO A 115 -14.31 -15.86 19.76
C PRO A 115 -14.29 -16.94 20.85
N GLU A 116 -14.05 -18.20 20.49
CA GLU A 116 -13.96 -19.34 21.41
C GLU A 116 -12.71 -19.36 22.30
N ASN A 117 -11.63 -18.66 21.90
CA ASN A 117 -10.30 -18.72 22.53
C ASN A 117 -9.84 -17.37 23.13
N VAL A 118 -10.53 -16.28 22.82
CA VAL A 118 -10.05 -14.91 23.11
C VAL A 118 -10.11 -14.52 24.60
N SER A 119 -10.78 -15.32 25.43
CA SER A 119 -10.88 -15.06 26.87
C SER A 119 -9.49 -15.04 27.53
N GLY A 120 -9.14 -13.91 28.14
CA GLY A 120 -7.85 -13.71 28.81
C GLY A 120 -6.67 -13.38 27.90
N GLN A 121 -6.91 -13.14 26.60
CA GLN A 121 -5.84 -12.73 25.68
C GLN A 121 -5.34 -11.31 25.96
N ASP A 122 -4.06 -11.10 25.65
CA ASP A 122 -3.39 -9.82 25.85
C ASP A 122 -3.75 -8.81 24.73
N LYS A 123 -4.13 -7.61 25.17
CA LYS A 123 -4.45 -6.46 24.32
C LYS A 123 -3.20 -5.90 23.63
N ASP A 124 -2.05 -5.92 24.30
CA ASP A 124 -0.83 -5.35 23.75
C ASP A 124 -0.29 -6.23 22.63
N ASN A 125 -0.31 -7.56 22.82
CA ASN A 125 0.00 -8.52 21.76
C ASN A 125 -0.94 -8.38 20.55
N LEU A 126 -2.27 -8.23 20.77
CA LEU A 126 -3.20 -7.98 19.67
C LEU A 126 -2.88 -6.69 18.92
N SER A 127 -2.49 -5.63 19.62
CA SER A 127 -2.12 -4.37 18.99
C SER A 127 -0.91 -4.51 18.07
N GLN A 128 0.11 -5.27 18.49
CA GLN A 128 1.28 -5.57 17.66
C GLN A 128 0.92 -6.42 16.43
N ILE A 129 0.02 -7.38 16.58
CA ILE A 129 -0.48 -8.19 15.46
C ILE A 129 -1.19 -7.30 14.44
N ILE A 130 -2.13 -6.46 14.89
CA ILE A 130 -2.87 -5.55 13.99
C ILE A 130 -1.90 -4.58 13.29
N GLU A 131 -0.93 -4.01 14.00
CA GLU A 131 0.09 -3.14 13.40
C GLU A 131 0.92 -3.87 12.33
N LYS A 132 1.34 -5.10 12.61
CA LYS A 132 2.06 -5.94 11.64
C LYS A 132 1.22 -6.24 10.40
N GLU A 133 -0.03 -6.64 10.56
CA GLU A 133 -0.91 -6.98 9.44
C GLU A 133 -1.26 -5.73 8.61
N ILE A 134 -1.42 -4.56 9.24
CA ILE A 134 -1.50 -3.27 8.53
C ILE A 134 -0.25 -3.05 7.69
N GLY A 135 0.95 -3.27 8.26
CA GLY A 135 2.22 -3.15 7.53
C GLY A 135 2.30 -4.06 6.31
N ILE A 136 1.79 -5.30 6.41
CA ILE A 136 1.72 -6.24 5.28
C ILE A 136 0.79 -5.70 4.19
N VAL A 137 -0.38 -5.17 4.56
CA VAL A 137 -1.30 -4.56 3.58
C VAL A 137 -0.66 -3.33 2.93
N PHE A 138 0.04 -2.48 3.68
CA PHE A 138 0.77 -1.33 3.14
C PHE A 138 1.90 -1.74 2.18
N SER A 139 2.61 -2.83 2.44
CA SER A 139 3.62 -3.35 1.50
C SER A 139 2.99 -3.69 0.15
N LYS A 140 1.88 -4.44 0.16
CA LYS A 140 1.13 -4.79 -1.06
C LYS A 140 0.63 -3.54 -1.79
N VAL A 141 0.17 -2.54 -1.04
CA VAL A 141 -0.24 -1.25 -1.61
C VAL A 141 0.92 -0.59 -2.38
N LEU A 142 2.14 -0.58 -1.83
CA LEU A 142 3.31 -0.03 -2.51
C LEU A 142 3.69 -0.86 -3.75
N GLU A 143 3.55 -2.18 -3.69
CA GLU A 143 3.79 -3.09 -4.83
C GLU A 143 2.84 -2.78 -6.00
N HIS A 144 1.55 -2.51 -5.72
CA HIS A 144 0.57 -2.14 -6.75
C HIS A 144 0.92 -0.81 -7.43
N CYS A 145 1.60 0.09 -6.73
CA CYS A 145 1.93 1.43 -7.23
C CYS A 145 3.25 1.46 -8.02
N GLY A 146 4.01 0.37 -8.05
CA GLY A 146 5.29 0.29 -8.73
C GLY A 146 5.15 0.33 -10.26
N VAL A 147 5.71 1.35 -10.91
CA VAL A 147 5.76 1.43 -12.39
C VAL A 147 6.52 0.25 -12.98
N PHE A 148 7.60 -0.16 -12.33
CA PHE A 148 8.32 -1.40 -12.59
C PHE A 148 8.12 -2.33 -11.39
N PRO A 149 7.35 -3.42 -11.52
CA PRO A 149 7.11 -4.34 -10.40
C PRO A 149 8.40 -5.08 -10.02
N ASP A 150 8.52 -5.54 -8.77
CA ASP A 150 9.70 -6.28 -8.30
C ASP A 150 9.70 -7.75 -8.76
N THR A 151 9.55 -7.95 -10.07
CA THR A 151 9.59 -9.23 -10.75
C THR A 151 10.79 -9.29 -11.70
N ALA A 152 11.13 -10.48 -12.19
CA ALA A 152 12.23 -10.61 -13.16
C ALA A 152 12.03 -9.73 -14.40
N SER A 153 10.82 -9.71 -14.96
CA SER A 153 10.48 -8.85 -16.11
C SER A 153 10.45 -7.37 -15.74
N GLY A 154 9.95 -7.02 -14.55
CA GLY A 154 9.94 -5.63 -14.10
C GLY A 154 11.36 -5.06 -13.91
N ARG A 155 12.29 -5.85 -13.36
CA ARG A 155 13.71 -5.48 -13.25
C ARG A 155 14.38 -5.33 -14.62
N GLU A 156 14.13 -6.26 -15.55
CA GLU A 156 14.63 -6.14 -16.93
C GLU A 156 14.10 -4.87 -17.61
N HIS A 157 12.82 -4.54 -17.41
CA HIS A 157 12.21 -3.33 -17.95
C HIS A 157 12.83 -2.06 -17.36
N PHE A 158 13.13 -2.07 -16.07
CA PHE A 158 13.81 -0.98 -15.38
C PHE A 158 15.24 -0.81 -15.90
N ASP A 159 16.00 -1.89 -16.08
CA ASP A 159 17.36 -1.84 -16.64
C ASP A 159 17.39 -1.22 -18.04
N ARG A 160 16.43 -1.60 -18.91
CA ARG A 160 16.28 -0.98 -20.24
C ARG A 160 15.97 0.52 -20.15
N PHE A 161 15.14 0.92 -19.19
CA PHE A 161 14.86 2.34 -18.95
C PHE A 161 16.13 3.09 -18.53
N ILE A 162 16.88 2.56 -17.55
CA ILE A 162 18.14 3.17 -17.09
C ILE A 162 19.17 3.27 -18.21
N HIS A 163 19.32 2.20 -19.00
CA HIS A 163 20.23 2.21 -20.15
C HIS A 163 19.86 3.31 -21.16
N THR A 164 18.56 3.46 -21.47
CA THR A 164 18.06 4.48 -22.39
C THR A 164 18.31 5.90 -21.89
N VAL A 165 18.11 6.15 -20.59
CA VAL A 165 18.33 7.48 -19.99
C VAL A 165 19.81 7.85 -19.97
N ASN A 166 20.70 6.87 -19.80
CA ASN A 166 22.15 7.11 -19.75
C ASN A 166 22.81 7.14 -21.14
N SER A 167 22.26 6.47 -22.15
CA SER A 167 22.83 6.45 -23.51
C SER A 167 22.52 7.71 -24.32
N GLN A 168 21.55 8.53 -23.89
CA GLN A 168 21.19 9.80 -24.53
C GLN A 168 22.16 10.96 -24.23
N GLN A 169 23.34 10.69 -23.62
CA GLN A 169 24.35 11.71 -23.30
C GLN A 169 25.49 11.83 -24.34
N GLU A 170 25.42 11.15 -25.49
CA GLU A 170 26.48 11.17 -26.52
C GLU A 170 26.23 12.08 -27.75
N GLU A 171 25.25 12.99 -27.72
CA GLU A 171 25.11 14.08 -28.72
C GLU A 171 25.43 15.46 -28.12
#